data_AF-A0A1L3GN21-F1
#
_entry.id   AF-A0A1L3GN21-F1
#
_cell.length_a   1.000
_cell.length_b   1.000
_cell.length_c   1.000
_cell.angle_alpha   90.00
_cell.angle_beta   90.00
_cell.angle_gamma   90.00
#
_symmetry.space_group_name_H-M   'P 1'
#
loop_
_entity.id
_entity.type
_entity.pdbx_description
1 polymer ?
#
loop_
_entity_poly.entity_id
_entity_poly.type
_entity_poly.pdbx_seq_one_letter_code
_entity_poly.pdbx_strand_id
1 'polypeptide(L)'
;MALFTLHPTLLLASTLIATICALTLAMQLRRVKKILAQCRTELANAALGSSETAPDIKVPQAKPQSADFTDSLHQATLKQRLEKGPDWRQPPEKYRYAAALADQGMDAEGIAAVLQFPIEAAQQIITLKSAAQIDPATTGPDK
;
A
#
# COMPACT_ATOMS: atom_id res chain seq x y z
N MET A 1 52.09 -30.36 -2.72
CA MET A 1 51.49 -29.70 -3.90
C MET A 1 49.96 -29.77 -3.90
N ALA A 2 49.30 -29.35 -2.81
CA ALA A 2 47.82 -29.43 -2.69
C ALA A 2 47.14 -28.07 -2.44
N LEU A 3 47.91 -27.00 -2.18
CA LEU A 3 47.38 -25.68 -1.84
C LEU A 3 46.95 -24.86 -3.07
N PHE A 4 47.45 -25.17 -4.27
CA PHE A 4 47.14 -24.42 -5.50
C PHE A 4 45.81 -24.83 -6.17
N THR A 5 45.23 -25.98 -5.80
CA THR A 5 43.96 -26.48 -6.38
C THR A 5 42.71 -26.02 -5.60
N LEU A 6 42.87 -25.46 -4.41
CA LEU A 6 41.77 -24.93 -3.59
C LEU A 6 41.23 -23.60 -4.11
N HIS A 7 42.07 -22.79 -4.75
CA HIS A 7 41.68 -21.49 -5.29
C HIS A 7 40.74 -21.58 -6.52
N PRO A 8 40.97 -22.47 -7.52
CA PRO A 8 40.03 -22.61 -8.64
C PRO A 8 38.70 -23.27 -8.24
N THR A 9 38.69 -24.16 -7.25
CA THR A 9 37.44 -24.78 -6.77
C THR A 9 36.56 -23.81 -6.00
N LEU A 10 37.14 -22.91 -5.19
CA LEU A 10 36.41 -21.82 -4.53
C LEU A 10 35.81 -20.82 -5.53
N LEU A 11 36.55 -20.48 -6.60
CA LEU A 11 36.03 -19.64 -7.68
C LEU A 11 34.87 -20.31 -8.43
N LEU A 12 34.98 -21.60 -8.73
CA LEU A 12 33.88 -22.36 -9.35
C LEU A 12 32.65 -22.46 -8.43
N ALA A 13 32.83 -22.66 -7.13
CA ALA A 13 31.73 -22.69 -6.18
C ALA A 13 31.01 -21.32 -6.09
N SER A 14 31.76 -20.22 -6.08
CA SER A 14 31.19 -18.87 -6.04
C SER A 14 30.38 -18.53 -7.30
N THR A 15 30.85 -18.93 -8.48
CA THR A 15 30.11 -18.68 -9.74
C THR A 15 28.87 -19.56 -9.84
N LEU A 16 28.93 -20.80 -9.35
CA LEU A 16 27.75 -21.66 -9.24
C LEU A 16 26.69 -21.07 -8.30
N ILE A 17 27.08 -20.58 -7.12
CA ILE A 17 26.13 -19.96 -6.19
C ILE A 17 25.53 -18.70 -6.80
N ALA A 18 26.35 -17.85 -7.42
CA ALA A 18 25.88 -16.62 -8.07
C ALA A 18 24.88 -16.90 -9.20
N THR A 19 25.14 -17.91 -10.04
CA THR A 19 24.25 -18.29 -11.14
C THR A 19 22.92 -18.87 -10.63
N ILE A 20 22.95 -19.72 -9.59
CA ILE A 20 21.74 -20.24 -8.94
C ILE A 20 20.91 -19.09 -8.33
N CYS A 21 21.58 -18.14 -7.66
CA CYS A 21 20.92 -16.98 -7.06
C CYS A 21 20.29 -16.09 -8.15
N ALA A 22 21.01 -15.80 -9.24
CA ALA A 22 20.48 -15.04 -10.36
C ALA A 22 19.27 -15.73 -11.04
N LEU A 23 19.32 -17.06 -11.19
CA LEU A 23 18.20 -17.85 -11.74
C LEU A 23 16.94 -17.78 -10.87
N THR A 24 17.09 -17.91 -9.54
CA THR A 24 15.95 -17.82 -8.62
C THR A 24 15.33 -16.43 -8.63
N LEU A 25 16.14 -15.36 -8.57
CA LEU A 25 15.69 -13.97 -8.71
C LEU A 25 14.95 -13.73 -10.03
N ALA A 26 15.50 -14.21 -11.15
CA ALA A 26 14.86 -14.08 -12.46
C ALA A 26 13.50 -14.79 -12.51
N MET A 27 13.37 -15.97 -11.88
CA MET A 27 12.09 -16.67 -11.79
C MET A 27 11.07 -15.94 -10.91
N GLN A 28 11.48 -15.37 -9.78
CA GLN A 28 10.59 -14.58 -8.92
C GLN A 28 10.11 -13.31 -9.64
N LEU A 29 11.01 -12.61 -10.34
CA LEU A 29 10.65 -11.44 -11.16
C LEU A 29 9.65 -11.81 -12.27
N ARG A 30 9.80 -12.97 -12.91
CA ARG A 30 8.83 -13.47 -13.90
C ARG A 30 7.48 -13.80 -13.27
N ARG A 31 7.45 -14.37 -12.06
CA ARG A 31 6.19 -14.63 -11.33
C ARG A 31 5.46 -13.34 -11.01
N VAL A 32 6.14 -12.35 -10.46
CA VAL A 32 5.55 -11.03 -10.15
C VAL A 32 5.05 -10.34 -11.42
N LYS A 33 5.82 -10.37 -12.51
CA LYS A 33 5.37 -9.82 -13.81
C LYS A 33 4.12 -10.52 -14.34
N LYS A 34 4.02 -11.84 -14.20
CA LYS A 34 2.81 -12.59 -14.60
C LYS A 34 1.60 -12.19 -13.77
N ILE A 35 1.74 -12.06 -12.45
CA ILE A 35 0.66 -11.64 -11.55
C ILE A 35 0.21 -10.21 -11.89
N LEU A 36 1.15 -9.30 -12.16
CA LEU A 36 0.82 -7.93 -12.54
C LEU A 36 0.11 -7.87 -13.89
N ALA A 37 0.53 -8.68 -14.87
CA ALA A 37 -0.16 -8.79 -16.16
C ALA A 37 -1.59 -9.33 -15.99
N GLN A 38 -1.78 -10.36 -15.17
CA GLN A 38 -3.10 -10.91 -14.85
C GLN A 38 -4.01 -9.88 -14.16
N CYS A 39 -3.49 -9.18 -13.15
CA CYS A 39 -4.24 -8.14 -12.46
C CYS A 39 -4.60 -6.98 -13.40
N ARG A 40 -3.70 -6.61 -14.32
CA ARG A 40 -3.97 -5.59 -15.34
C ARG A 40 -5.03 -6.04 -16.35
N THR A 41 -5.04 -7.32 -16.74
CA THR A 41 -6.09 -7.86 -17.61
C THR A 41 -7.43 -7.96 -16.89
N GLU A 42 -7.46 -8.29 -15.60
CA GLU A 42 -8.68 -8.27 -14.80
C GLU A 42 -9.24 -6.85 -14.65
N LEU A 43 -8.37 -5.86 -14.42
CA LEU A 43 -8.79 -4.46 -14.38
C LEU A 43 -9.34 -3.98 -15.73
N ALA A 44 -8.69 -4.36 -16.85
CA ALA A 44 -9.15 -4.02 -18.19
C ALA A 44 -10.50 -4.67 -18.52
N ASN A 45 -10.68 -5.95 -18.13
CA ASN A 45 -11.95 -6.65 -18.30
C ASN A 45 -13.06 -6.09 -17.40
N ALA A 46 -12.73 -5.70 -16.17
CA ALA A 46 -13.69 -5.03 -15.26
C ALA A 46 -14.09 -3.64 -15.77
N ALA A 47 -13.16 -2.90 -16.37
CA ALA A 47 -13.44 -1.59 -16.97
C ALA A 47 -14.35 -1.70 -18.20
N LEU A 48 -14.21 -2.75 -19.01
CA LEU A 48 -15.08 -2.99 -20.17
C LEU A 48 -16.43 -3.63 -19.76
N GLY A 49 -16.43 -4.56 -18.81
CA GLY A 49 -17.65 -5.22 -18.31
C GLY A 49 -18.55 -4.33 -17.45
N SER A 50 -18.00 -3.28 -16.82
CA SER A 50 -18.81 -2.30 -16.07
C SER A 50 -19.57 -1.32 -16.98
N SER A 51 -19.38 -1.38 -18.31
CA SER A 51 -20.08 -0.53 -19.26
C SER A 51 -21.32 -1.20 -19.89
N GLU A 52 -21.60 -2.48 -19.61
CA GLU A 52 -22.61 -3.23 -20.38
C GLU A 52 -23.54 -4.13 -19.54
N THR A 53 -23.82 -3.76 -18.29
CA THR A 53 -24.86 -4.46 -17.49
C THR A 53 -25.83 -3.46 -16.88
N ALA A 54 -26.64 -2.85 -17.74
CA ALA A 54 -27.97 -2.41 -17.35
C ALA A 54 -28.88 -3.66 -17.34
N PRO A 55 -29.33 -4.16 -16.19
CA PRO A 55 -30.29 -5.25 -16.19
C PRO A 55 -31.66 -4.68 -16.55
N ASP A 56 -32.18 -5.15 -17.68
CA ASP A 56 -33.59 -5.11 -18.07
C ASP A 56 -34.41 -5.80 -16.96
N ILE A 57 -35.09 -5.00 -16.12
CA ILE A 57 -36.11 -5.49 -15.19
C ILE A 57 -37.39 -4.70 -15.44
N LYS A 58 -38.26 -5.23 -16.30
CA LYS A 58 -39.69 -4.92 -16.33
C LYS A 58 -40.39 -5.51 -15.11
N VAL A 59 -40.82 -4.69 -14.15
CA VAL A 59 -41.92 -4.99 -13.19
C VAL A 59 -42.65 -3.67 -12.83
N PRO A 60 -43.99 -3.66 -12.66
CA PRO A 60 -44.83 -2.46 -12.77
C PRO A 60 -44.92 -1.63 -11.49
N GLN A 61 -45.00 -0.31 -11.70
CA GLN A 61 -45.58 0.77 -10.88
C GLN A 61 -46.07 0.42 -9.45
N ALA A 62 -45.42 1.01 -8.42
CA ALA A 62 -46.09 1.81 -7.38
C ALA A 62 -45.08 2.42 -6.37
N LYS A 63 -45.19 3.75 -6.19
CA LYS A 63 -44.71 4.59 -5.08
C LYS A 63 -43.27 5.15 -5.14
N PRO A 64 -43.10 6.44 -5.51
CA PRO A 64 -41.82 7.15 -5.46
C PRO A 64 -41.70 7.90 -4.12
N GLN A 65 -40.98 7.35 -3.15
CA GLN A 65 -40.54 8.14 -1.98
C GLN A 65 -39.48 7.46 -1.09
N SER A 66 -39.22 6.17 -1.26
CA SER A 66 -38.26 5.45 -0.40
C SER A 66 -36.88 5.22 -1.02
N ALA A 67 -36.72 5.35 -2.35
CA ALA A 67 -35.47 5.08 -3.04
C ALA A 67 -34.33 6.03 -2.58
N ASP A 68 -34.62 7.33 -2.50
CA ASP A 68 -33.64 8.35 -2.11
C ASP A 68 -33.09 8.17 -0.68
N PHE A 69 -33.92 7.65 0.24
CA PHE A 69 -33.48 7.38 1.61
C PHE A 69 -32.56 6.16 1.69
N THR A 70 -32.87 5.10 0.94
CA THR A 70 -32.00 3.92 0.82
C THR A 70 -30.69 4.25 0.13
N ASP A 71 -30.71 5.08 -0.92
CA ASP A 71 -29.50 5.52 -1.62
C ASP A 71 -28.63 6.42 -0.73
N SER A 72 -29.24 7.32 0.04
CA SER A 72 -28.56 8.13 1.06
C SER A 72 -27.93 7.27 2.15
N LEU A 73 -28.65 6.25 2.64
CA LEU A 73 -28.11 5.30 3.63
C LEU A 73 -26.96 4.46 3.05
N HIS A 74 -27.09 4.00 1.81
CA HIS A 74 -26.03 3.26 1.14
C HIS A 74 -24.79 4.14 0.94
N GLN A 75 -24.98 5.38 0.50
CA GLN A 75 -23.89 6.34 0.31
C GLN A 75 -23.23 6.72 1.64
N ALA A 76 -24.00 6.90 2.71
CA ALA A 76 -23.47 7.12 4.06
C ALA A 76 -22.69 5.90 4.56
N THR A 77 -23.20 4.69 4.34
CA THR A 77 -22.54 3.43 4.72
C THR A 77 -21.22 3.26 3.94
N LEU A 78 -21.20 3.60 2.66
CA LEU A 78 -19.98 3.55 1.83
C LEU A 78 -18.96 4.60 2.26
N LYS A 79 -19.39 5.84 2.55
CA LYS A 79 -18.52 6.88 3.12
C LYS A 79 -17.94 6.45 4.46
N GLN A 80 -18.76 5.91 5.35
CA GLN A 80 -18.30 5.42 6.65
C GLN A 80 -17.28 4.28 6.50
N ARG A 81 -17.47 3.35 5.55
CA ARG A 81 -16.49 2.28 5.27
C ARG A 81 -15.18 2.81 4.70
N LEU A 82 -15.23 3.85 3.87
CA LEU A 82 -14.06 4.51 3.30
C LEU A 82 -13.27 5.29 4.34
N GLU A 83 -13.96 6.07 5.19
CA GLU A 83 -13.35 6.85 6.27
C GLU A 83 -12.75 5.95 7.35
N LYS A 84 -13.48 4.91 7.75
CA LYS A 84 -13.00 4.01 8.81
C LYS A 84 -11.83 3.15 8.34
N GLY A 85 -11.74 2.89 7.03
CA GLY A 85 -10.76 2.00 6.44
C GLY A 85 -10.88 0.57 7.00
N PRO A 86 -10.30 -0.43 6.34
CA PRO A 86 -10.22 -1.75 6.94
C PRO A 86 -9.21 -1.75 8.11
N ASP A 87 -9.52 -2.45 9.20
CA ASP A 87 -8.72 -2.43 10.45
C ASP A 87 -7.24 -2.83 10.25
N TRP A 88 -6.91 -3.53 9.16
CA TRP A 88 -5.52 -3.83 8.78
C TRP A 88 -4.69 -2.60 8.37
N ARG A 89 -5.33 -1.45 8.12
CA ARG A 89 -4.66 -0.17 7.86
C ARG A 89 -4.27 0.58 9.13
N GLN A 90 -4.63 0.12 10.33
CA GLN A 90 -4.16 0.78 11.54
C GLN A 90 -2.64 0.61 11.64
N PRO A 91 -1.87 1.71 11.58
CA PRO A 91 -0.43 1.63 11.77
C PRO A 91 -0.16 0.99 13.13
N PRO A 92 0.83 0.10 13.25
CA PRO A 92 1.16 -0.53 14.53
C PRO A 92 1.31 0.54 15.62
N GLU A 93 0.84 0.25 16.83
CA GLU A 93 0.69 1.29 17.88
C GLU A 93 1.95 2.12 18.11
N LYS A 94 3.13 1.50 17.98
CA LYS A 94 4.43 2.17 18.08
C LYS A 94 4.57 3.37 17.12
N TYR A 95 4.04 3.29 15.91
CA TYR A 95 4.06 4.40 14.93
C TYR A 95 3.09 5.51 15.29
N ARG A 96 1.97 5.19 15.95
CA ARG A 96 1.02 6.19 16.47
C ARG A 96 1.65 6.97 17.62
N TYR A 97 2.32 6.28 18.54
CA TYR A 97 3.05 6.93 19.63
C TYR A 97 4.20 7.78 19.12
N ALA A 98 4.94 7.34 18.10
CA ALA A 98 5.98 8.14 17.46
C ALA A 98 5.44 9.46 16.89
N ALA A 99 4.28 9.41 16.23
CA ALA A 99 3.62 10.63 15.72
C ALA A 99 3.22 11.58 16.86
N ALA A 100 2.67 11.05 17.95
CA ALA A 100 2.30 11.85 19.13
C ALA A 100 3.52 12.44 19.86
N LEU A 101 4.66 11.74 19.90
CA LEU A 101 5.91 12.28 20.44
C LEU A 101 6.48 13.39 19.52
N ALA A 102 6.36 13.22 18.21
CA ALA A 102 6.69 14.27 17.26
C ALA A 102 5.76 15.50 17.38
N ASP A 103 4.49 15.33 17.79
CA ASP A 103 3.60 16.45 18.17
C ASP A 103 4.11 17.23 19.39
N GLN A 104 4.80 16.56 20.30
CA GLN A 104 5.39 17.18 21.49
C GLN A 104 6.75 17.84 21.21
N GLY A 105 7.18 17.90 19.95
CA GLY A 105 8.46 18.51 19.55
C GLY A 105 9.67 17.63 19.83
N MET A 106 9.47 16.33 20.09
CA MET A 106 10.57 15.38 20.26
C MET A 106 11.25 15.11 18.91
N ASP A 107 12.58 15.09 18.92
CA ASP A 107 13.41 14.83 17.75
C ASP A 107 13.47 13.34 17.41
N ALA A 108 13.97 13.03 16.20
CA ALA A 108 14.03 11.65 15.72
C ALA A 108 14.89 10.75 16.63
N GLU A 109 15.94 11.30 17.23
CA GLU A 109 16.83 10.59 18.15
C GLU A 109 16.11 10.25 19.46
N GLY A 110 15.38 11.21 20.05
CA GLY A 110 14.57 10.98 21.25
C GLY A 110 13.46 9.97 21.02
N ILE A 111 12.75 10.04 19.89
CA ILE A 111 11.70 9.08 19.52
C ILE A 111 12.28 7.68 19.32
N ALA A 112 13.42 7.57 18.63
CA ALA A 112 14.11 6.31 18.40
C ALA A 112 14.55 5.66 19.71
N ALA A 113 15.08 6.44 20.65
CA ALA A 113 15.49 5.96 21.97
C ALA A 113 14.31 5.46 22.81
N VAL A 114 13.20 6.21 22.86
CA VAL A 114 12.03 5.87 23.68
C VAL A 114 11.28 4.65 23.14
N LEU A 115 11.10 4.58 21.82
CA LEU A 115 10.30 3.52 21.18
C LEU A 115 11.15 2.33 20.69
N GLN A 116 12.47 2.39 20.90
CA GLN A 116 13.44 1.41 20.41
C GLN A 116 13.29 1.21 18.90
N PHE A 117 13.17 2.33 18.19
CA PHE A 117 13.04 2.35 16.73
C PHE A 117 14.39 2.67 16.06
N PRO A 118 14.58 2.23 14.80
CA PRO A 118 15.63 2.76 13.96
C PRO A 118 15.39 4.26 13.71
N ILE A 119 16.46 5.06 13.79
CA ILE A 119 16.40 6.53 13.69
C ILE A 119 15.78 6.96 12.36
N GLU A 120 16.03 6.19 11.29
CA GLU A 120 15.52 6.43 9.95
C GLU A 120 13.99 6.32 9.91
N ALA A 121 13.40 5.38 10.66
CA ALA A 121 11.95 5.24 10.73
C ALA A 121 11.30 6.42 11.49
N ALA A 122 11.94 6.91 12.56
CA ALA A 122 11.46 8.09 13.28
C ALA A 122 11.49 9.35 12.38
N GLN A 123 12.56 9.54 11.60
CA GLN A 123 12.67 10.63 10.63
C GLN A 123 11.58 10.55 9.54
N GLN A 124 11.30 9.36 9.02
CA GLN A 124 10.23 9.17 8.02
C GLN A 124 8.86 9.55 8.58
N ILE A 125 8.57 9.19 9.83
CA ILE A 125 7.30 9.53 10.49
C ILE A 125 7.17 11.05 10.65
N ILE A 126 8.22 11.73 11.11
CA ILE A 126 8.25 13.20 11.23
C ILE A 126 8.04 13.85 9.86
N THR A 127 8.73 13.35 8.83
CA THR A 127 8.62 13.88 7.46
C THR A 127 7.22 13.70 6.89
N LEU A 128 6.64 12.50 7.00
CA LEU A 128 5.29 12.20 6.54
C LEU A 128 4.24 13.06 7.25
N LYS A 129 4.41 13.25 8.56
CA LYS A 129 3.53 14.12 9.35
C LYS A 129 3.64 15.58 8.90
N SER A 130 4.85 16.09 8.71
CA SER A 130 5.05 17.45 8.22
C SER A 130 4.40 17.67 6.85
N ALA A 131 4.52 16.69 5.94
CA ALA A 131 3.85 16.72 4.64
C ALA A 131 2.31 16.65 4.75
N ALA A 132 1.77 15.82 5.65
CA ALA A 132 0.33 15.75 5.90
C ALA A 132 -0.24 17.01 6.56
N GLN A 133 0.58 17.75 7.31
CA GLN A 133 0.19 19.01 7.95
C GLN A 133 0.23 20.20 6.98
N ILE A 134 0.92 20.05 5.85
CA ILE A 134 1.05 21.08 4.80
C ILE A 134 -0.16 21.10 3.83
N ASP A 135 -1.06 20.09 3.84
CA ASP A 135 -2.22 20.07 2.93
C ASP A 135 -3.47 19.48 3.62
N PRO A 136 -4.57 20.27 3.79
CA PRO A 136 -5.64 20.30 2.76
C PRO A 136 -6.40 21.64 2.62
N ALA A 137 -5.89 22.79 3.09
CA ALA A 137 -6.67 24.04 3.15
C ALA A 137 -6.05 25.28 2.47
N THR A 138 -4.84 25.18 1.89
CA THR A 138 -4.12 26.36 1.37
C THR A 138 -4.05 26.45 -0.16
N THR A 139 -4.72 25.56 -0.87
CA THR A 139 -4.83 25.57 -2.35
C THR A 139 -6.28 25.82 -2.78
N GLY A 140 -6.92 26.83 -2.19
CA GLY A 140 -8.12 27.42 -2.76
C GLY A 140 -7.75 28.24 -4.01
N PRO A 141 -8.44 28.09 -5.15
CA PRO A 141 -8.18 28.93 -6.31
C PRO A 141 -8.69 30.35 -6.00
N ASP A 142 -7.77 31.26 -5.72
CA ASP A 142 -8.07 32.69 -5.78
C ASP A 142 -8.48 33.03 -7.22
N LYS A 143 -9.63 33.70 -7.32
CA LYS A 143 -10.23 34.25 -8.53
C LYS A 143 -9.39 35.38 -9.12
#